data_AF-A0A2X3EB91-F1
#
_entry.id   AF-A0A2X3EB91-F1
#
_cell.length_a   1.000
_cell.length_b   1.000
_cell.length_c   1.000
_cell.angle_alpha   90.00
_cell.angle_beta   90.00
_cell.angle_gamma   90.00
#
_symmetry.space_group_name_H-M   'P 1'
#
loop_
_entity.id
_entity.type
_entity.pdbx_description
1 polymer ?
#
loop_
_entity_poly.entity_id
_entity_poly.type
_entity_poly.pdbx_seq_one_letter_code
_entity_poly.pdbx_strand_id
1 'polypeptide(L)' 'MAKAVKARDYPMVLNFVLHRHNIDQLDKIIELCIELEADDVELATCQFYGWGVS' A
#
# COMPACT_ATOMS: atom_id res chain seq x y z
N MET A 1 5.98 11.84 3.43
CA MET A 1 4.52 11.68 3.31
C MET A 1 4.00 10.67 4.33
N ALA A 2 4.35 9.38 4.22
CA ALA A 2 3.92 8.33 5.16
C ALA A 2 4.17 8.67 6.65
N LYS A 3 5.40 9.08 7.01
CA LYS A 3 5.73 9.52 8.39
C LYS A 3 4.87 10.70 8.90
N ALA A 4 4.36 11.55 8.01
CA ALA A 4 3.51 12.69 8.37
C ALA A 4 2.03 12.30 8.52
N VAL A 5 1.60 11.19 7.89
CA VAL A 5 0.25 10.61 8.04
C VAL A 5 0.15 9.88 9.38
N LYS A 6 1.13 9.02 9.69
CA LYS A 6 1.19 8.33 11.00
C LYS A 6 1.38 9.29 12.17
N ALA A 7 2.19 10.35 12.01
CA ALA A 7 2.35 11.39 13.04
C ALA A 7 1.05 12.17 13.36
N ARG A 8 0.02 12.04 12.52
CA ARG A 8 -1.30 12.63 12.72
C ARG A 8 -2.38 11.61 13.06
N ASP A 9 -1.97 10.37 13.35
CA ASP A 9 -2.84 9.25 13.73
C ASP A 9 -3.94 8.94 12.69
N TYR A 10 -3.64 9.22 11.42
CA TYR A 10 -4.53 8.87 10.33
C TYR A 10 -4.29 7.43 9.86
N PRO A 11 -5.36 6.66 9.58
CA PRO A 11 -5.23 5.34 9.02
C PRO A 11 -4.53 5.44 7.66
N MET A 12 -3.50 4.60 7.47
CA MET A 12 -2.70 4.59 6.27
C MET A 12 -2.89 3.28 5.51
N VAL A 13 -3.56 3.39 4.36
CA VAL A 13 -3.73 2.29 3.40
C VAL A 13 -2.73 2.46 2.27
N LEU A 14 -1.95 1.42 1.97
CA LEU A 14 -1.04 1.39 0.83
C LEU A 14 -1.61 0.53 -0.30
N ASN A 15 -1.76 1.11 -1.49
CA ASN A 15 -2.29 0.42 -2.65
C ASN A 15 -1.17 0.21 -3.70
N PHE A 16 -1.01 -1.03 -4.16
CA PHE A 16 -0.06 -1.39 -5.20
C PHE A 16 -0.75 -2.09 -6.37
N VAL A 17 -0.49 -1.59 -7.58
CA VAL A 17 -0.87 -2.28 -8.81
C VAL A 17 0.18 -3.32 -9.17
N LEU A 18 -0.20 -4.58 -9.14
CA LEU A 18 0.63 -5.71 -9.54
C LEU A 18 0.56 -5.95 -11.05
N HIS A 19 1.73 -6.17 -11.65
CA HIS A 19 1.88 -6.57 -13.03
C HIS A 19 3.06 -7.55 -13.15
N ARG A 20 3.20 -8.18 -14.31
CA ARG A 20 4.19 -9.25 -14.58
C ARG A 20 5.66 -8.92 -14.28
N HIS A 21 6.01 -7.65 -14.04
CA HIS A 21 7.38 -7.20 -13.82
C HIS A 21 7.67 -6.82 -12.37
N ASN A 22 6.64 -6.71 -11.52
CA ASN A 22 6.80 -6.36 -10.10
C ASN A 22 6.26 -7.44 -9.15
N ILE A 23 5.50 -8.42 -9.65
CA ILE A 23 4.93 -9.48 -8.82
C ILE A 23 6.00 -10.31 -8.09
N ASP A 24 7.18 -10.51 -8.70
CA ASP A 24 8.30 -11.20 -8.07
C ASP A 24 8.97 -10.38 -6.93
N GLN A 25 8.60 -9.10 -6.79
CA GLN A 25 9.10 -8.20 -5.74
C GLN A 25 8.11 -8.07 -4.57
N LEU A 26 7.10 -8.93 -4.50
CA LEU A 26 6.06 -8.88 -3.48
C LEU A 26 6.64 -8.83 -2.06
N ASP A 27 7.69 -9.61 -1.78
CA ASP A 27 8.35 -9.61 -0.47
C ASP A 27 8.83 -8.22 -0.07
N LYS A 28 9.45 -7.49 -1.01
CA LYS A 28 9.94 -6.11 -0.78
C LYS A 28 8.80 -5.12 -0.58
N ILE A 29 7.68 -5.33 -1.28
CA ILE A 29 6.48 -4.51 -1.12
C ILE A 29 5.94 -4.69 0.31
N ILE A 30 5.87 -5.92 0.80
CA ILE A 30 5.42 -6.20 2.17
C ILE A 30 6.39 -5.64 3.21
N GLU A 31 7.71 -5.80 3.02
CA GLU A 31 8.73 -5.21 3.89
C GLU A 31 8.57 -3.69 4.01
N LEU A 32 8.33 -3.00 2.88
CA LEU A 32 8.07 -1.57 2.85
C LEU A 32 6.80 -1.21 3.63
N CYS A 33 5.73 -2.01 3.54
CA CYS A 33 4.50 -1.75 4.26
C CYS A 33 4.70 -1.85 5.78
N ILE A 34 5.52 -2.80 6.22
CA ILE A 34 5.91 -2.95 7.62
C ILE A 34 6.77 -1.76 8.08
N GLU A 35 7.78 -1.37 7.30
CA GLU A 35 8.65 -0.23 7.61
C GLU A 35 7.86 1.09 7.76
N LEU A 36 6.80 1.23 6.96
CA LEU A 36 5.94 2.39 6.99
C LEU A 36 4.82 2.30 8.04
N GLU A 37 4.67 1.18 8.72
CA GLU A 37 3.58 0.91 9.67
C GLU A 37 2.20 1.11 9.02
N ALA A 38 2.00 0.59 7.80
CA ALA A 38 0.70 0.64 7.14
C ALA A 38 -0.36 -0.16 7.92
N ASP A 39 -1.57 0.38 7.99
CA ASP A 39 -2.69 -0.25 8.69
C ASP A 39 -3.36 -1.29 7.76
N ASP A 40 -3.47 -0.97 6.47
CA ASP A 40 -3.98 -1.87 5.44
C ASP A 40 -3.11 -1.83 4.17
N VAL A 41 -3.10 -2.95 3.45
CA VAL A 41 -2.41 -3.11 2.15
C VAL A 41 -3.36 -3.70 1.13
N GLU A 42 -3.45 -3.02 -0.01
CA GLU A 42 -4.25 -3.46 -1.14
C GLU A 42 -3.35 -3.80 -2.33
N LEU A 43 -3.48 -5.01 -2.84
CA LEU A 43 -2.74 -5.52 -3.98
C LEU A 43 -3.71 -5.90 -5.08
N ALA A 44 -3.66 -5.21 -6.22
CA ALA A 44 -4.62 -5.41 -7.31
C ALA A 44 -3.92 -5.41 -8.67
N THR A 45 -4.42 -6.16 -9.66
CA THR A 45 -3.85 -6.15 -11.03
C THR A 45 -4.28 -4.94 -11.86
N CYS A 46 -5.26 -4.18 -11.37
CA CYS A 46 -5.71 -2.92 -11.92
C CYS A 46 -6.21 -2.03 -10.77
N GLN A 47 -5.94 -0.73 -10.84
CA GLN A 47 -6.44 0.24 -9.87
C GLN A 47 -7.39 1.19 -10.58
N PHE A 48 -8.61 1.27 -10.08
CA PHE A 48 -9.58 2.29 -10.44
C PHE A 48 -9.66 3.29 -9.29
N TYR A 49 -9.43 4.56 -9.60
CA TYR A 49 -9.56 5.62 -8.60
C TYR A 49 -11.01 5.66 -8.10
N GLY A 50 -11.22 5.41 -6.80
CA GLY A 50 -12.55 5.41 -6.16
C GLY A 50 -13.20 4.04 -5.93
N TRP A 51 -12.51 2.92 -6.21
CA TRP A 51 -12.96 1.58 -5.80
C TRP A 51 -12.25 1.19 -4.50
N GLY A 52 -13.00 0.87 -3.43
CA GLY A 52 -12.44 0.60 -2.09
C GLY A 52 -12.56 1.75 -1.09
N VAL A 53 -13.29 2.83 -1.41
CA VAL A 53 -13.63 3.87 -0.42
C VAL A 53 -14.65 3.27 0.55
N SER A 54 -14.19 2.76 1.70
CA SER A 54 -15.01 2.47 2.88
C SER A 54 -14.77 3.51 3.96
#